data_AF-A0A7Y7YTM1-F1
#
_entry.id   AF-A0A7Y7YTM1-F1
#
_cell.length_a   1.000
_cell.length_b   1.000
_cell.length_c   1.000
_cell.angle_alpha   90.00
_cell.angle_beta   90.00
_cell.angle_gamma   90.00
#
_symmetry.space_group_name_H-M   'P 1'
#
loop_
_entity.id
_entity.type
_entity.pdbx_description
1 polymer ?
#
loop_
_entity_poly.entity_id
_entity_poly.type
_entity_poly.pdbx_seq_one_letter_code
_entity_poly.pdbx_strand_id
1 'polypeptide(L)' 'MKHFILIAGFAVLMVLVVIGTVAEQQEWEKFKRLHQCHISGKMDGDVNFGMSTSGNMVTTLTPDKTGWTCNDGITYWK' A
#
# COMPACT_ATOMS: atom_id res chain seq x y z
N MET A 1 -5.55 -33.93 10.85
CA MET A 1 -5.00 -33.86 9.47
C MET A 1 -5.54 -32.68 8.67
N LYS A 2 -6.87 -32.47 8.58
CA LYS A 2 -7.48 -31.38 7.79
C LYS A 2 -7.06 -29.95 8.21
N HIS A 3 -6.93 -29.68 9.51
CA HIS A 3 -6.43 -28.39 10.02
C HIS A 3 -4.98 -28.10 9.66
N PHE A 4 -4.13 -29.13 9.61
CA PHE A 4 -2.72 -28.97 9.22
C PHE A 4 -2.59 -28.55 7.75
N ILE A 5 -3.43 -29.11 6.87
CA ILE A 5 -3.45 -28.74 5.44
C ILE A 5 -3.91 -27.29 5.25
N LEU A 6 -4.91 -26.84 6.01
CA LEU A 6 -5.39 -25.45 5.97
C LEU A 6 -4.33 -24.47 6.47
N ILE A 7 -3.64 -24.78 7.57
CA ILE A 7 -2.57 -23.93 8.12
C ILE A 7 -1.40 -23.86 7.14
N ALA A 8 -0.98 -24.99 6.57
CA ALA A 8 0.10 -25.02 5.59
C ALA A 8 -0.27 -24.22 4.32
N GLY A 9 -1.50 -24.36 3.82
CA GLY A 9 -1.98 -23.59 2.67
C GLY A 9 -2.02 -22.09 2.93
N PHE A 10 -2.51 -21.67 4.11
CA PHE A 10 -2.53 -20.26 4.51
C PHE A 10 -1.11 -19.69 4.67
N ALA A 11 -0.18 -20.46 5.24
CA ALA A 11 1.21 -20.05 5.38
C ALA A 11 1.87 -19.82 4.00
N VAL A 12 1.64 -20.71 3.04
CA VAL A 12 2.15 -20.53 1.67
C VAL A 12 1.55 -19.29 1.01
N LEU A 13 0.23 -19.07 1.16
CA LEU A 13 -0.43 -17.86 0.64
C LEU A 13 0.20 -16.58 1.21
N MET A 14 0.41 -16.53 2.52
CA MET A 14 1.02 -15.37 3.18
C MET A 14 2.45 -15.10 2.66
N VAL A 15 3.25 -16.16 2.45
CA VAL A 15 4.59 -16.03 1.87
C VAL A 15 4.52 -15.44 0.45
N LEU A 16 3.59 -15.90 -0.39
CA LEU A 16 3.43 -15.38 -1.75
C LEU A 16 3.04 -13.90 -1.75
N VAL A 17 2.14 -13.48 -0.84
CA VAL A 17 1.76 -12.07 -0.70
C VAL A 17 2.97 -11.21 -0.31
N VAL A 18 3.77 -11.66 0.65
CA VAL A 18 4.98 -10.93 1.10
C VAL A 18 6.00 -10.82 -0.04
N ILE A 19 6.22 -11.87 -0.82
CA ILE A 19 7.16 -11.83 -1.95
C ILE A 19 6.67 -10.81 -3.00
N GLY A 20 5.37 -10.80 -3.29
CA GLY A 20 4.77 -9.85 -4.23
C GLY A 20 4.97 -8.40 -3.80
N THR A 21 4.71 -8.08 -2.53
CA THR A 21 4.85 -6.71 -2.02
C THR A 21 6.31 -6.25 -1.99
N VAL A 22 7.25 -7.16 -1.67
CA VAL A 22 8.69 -6.86 -1.69
C VAL A 22 9.18 -6.60 -3.10
N ALA A 23 8.75 -7.39 -4.09
CA ALA A 23 9.14 -7.19 -5.49
C ALA A 23 8.70 -5.81 -6.00
N GLU A 24 7.45 -5.43 -5.75
CA GLU A 24 6.91 -4.12 -6.14
C GLU A 24 7.67 -2.96 -5.47
N GLN A 25 8.04 -3.12 -4.20
CA GLN A 25 8.83 -2.11 -3.48
C GLN A 25 10.23 -1.97 -4.09
N GLN A 26 10.89 -3.07 -4.46
CA GLN A 26 12.21 -3.02 -5.08
C GLN A 26 12.20 -2.35 -6.45
N GLU A 27 11.18 -2.62 -7.27
CA GLU A 27 11.00 -1.96 -8.57
C GLU A 27 10.82 -0.46 -8.41
N TRP A 28 10.01 -0.06 -7.43
CA TRP A 28 9.83 1.35 -7.09
C TRP A 28 11.12 2.04 -6.66
N GLU A 29 11.91 1.42 -5.79
CA GLU A 29 13.20 1.97 -5.37
C GLU A 29 14.18 2.12 -6.53
N LYS A 30 14.17 1.19 -7.49
CA LYS A 30 14.95 1.32 -8.74
C LYS A 30 14.45 2.47 -9.59
N PHE A 31 13.13 2.57 -9.79
CA PHE A 31 12.50 3.63 -10.57
C PHE A 31 12.85 5.02 -10.02
N LYS A 32 12.69 5.22 -8.70
CA LYS A 32 12.99 6.50 -8.05
C LYS A 32 14.43 6.96 -8.26
N ARG A 33 15.38 6.04 -8.14
CA ARG A 33 16.80 6.34 -8.36
C ARG A 33 17.08 6.68 -9.82
N LEU A 34 16.51 5.91 -10.76
CA LEU A 34 16.71 6.11 -12.18
C LEU A 34 16.15 7.45 -12.67
N HIS A 35 14.98 7.85 -12.17
CA HIS A 35 14.30 9.10 -12.54
C HIS A 35 14.60 10.27 -11.59
N GLN A 36 15.64 10.14 -10.75
CA GLN A 36 16.12 11.19 -9.83
C GLN A 36 14.99 11.83 -9.00
N CYS A 37 14.08 11.00 -8.49
CA CYS A 37 12.91 11.48 -7.79
C CYS A 37 13.26 12.06 -6.42
N HIS A 38 12.57 13.13 -6.04
CA HIS A 38 12.69 13.75 -4.71
C HIS A 38 11.31 13.87 -4.05
N ILE A 39 11.29 13.93 -2.72
CA ILE A 39 10.05 14.09 -1.98
C ILE A 39 9.52 15.50 -2.22
N SER A 40 8.29 15.60 -2.70
CA SER A 40 7.60 16.86 -2.98
C SER A 40 6.41 17.13 -2.06
N GLY A 41 5.95 16.11 -1.33
CA GLY A 41 4.89 16.28 -0.34
C GLY A 41 4.65 15.03 0.49
N LYS A 42 3.98 15.22 1.62
CA LYS A 42 3.44 14.13 2.45
C LYS A 42 1.96 14.42 2.69
N MET A 43 1.13 13.40 2.52
CA MET A 43 -0.27 13.40 2.89
C MET A 43 -0.40 12.45 4.06
N ASP A 44 -0.79 12.99 5.21
CA ASP A 44 -1.14 12.17 6.36
C ASP A 44 -2.50 11.50 6.09
N GLY A 45 -2.55 10.22 6.40
CA GLY A 45 -3.74 9.42 6.39
C GLY A 45 -4.69 9.84 7.50
N ASP A 46 -5.94 9.42 7.35
CA ASP A 46 -6.99 9.77 8.31
C ASP A 46 -8.00 8.64 8.45
N VAL A 47 -8.57 8.54 9.64
CA VAL A 47 -9.61 7.56 10.00
C VAL A 47 -10.87 8.33 10.37
N ASN A 48 -11.86 8.25 9.49
CA ASN A 48 -13.14 8.92 9.68
C ASN A 48 -14.22 7.92 10.07
N PHE A 49 -15.03 8.29 11.06
CA PHE A 49 -16.22 7.54 11.48
C PHE A 49 -17.46 8.37 11.13
N GLY A 50 -18.43 7.73 10.48
CA GLY A 50 -19.67 8.37 10.06
C GLY A 50 -20.86 7.42 10.14
N MET A 51 -22.03 7.93 9.78
CA MET A 51 -23.25 7.15 9.67
C MET A 51 -23.79 7.25 8.25
N SER A 52 -24.06 6.10 7.63
CA SER A 52 -24.67 6.07 6.30
C SER A 52 -26.11 6.58 6.36
N THR A 53 -26.66 6.93 5.20
CA THR A 53 -28.06 7.37 5.06
C THR A 53 -29.08 6.31 5.51
N SER A 54 -28.66 5.06 5.66
CA SER A 54 -29.47 3.95 6.17
C SER A 54 -29.28 3.68 7.67
N GLY A 55 -28.53 4.54 8.38
CA GLY A 55 -28.29 4.42 9.83
C GLY A 55 -27.16 3.48 10.24
N ASN A 56 -26.33 3.00 9.30
CA ASN A 56 -25.21 2.10 9.61
C ASN A 56 -23.95 2.91 9.92
N MET A 57 -23.16 2.50 10.92
CA MET A 57 -21.83 3.07 11.14
C MET A 57 -20.92 2.71 9.97
N VAL A 58 -20.18 3.69 9.44
CA VAL A 58 -19.21 3.52 8.37
C VAL A 58 -17.87 4.08 8.84
N THR A 59 -16.80 3.34 8.58
CA THR A 59 -15.42 3.81 8.78
C THR A 59 -14.76 4.01 7.42
N THR A 60 -14.17 5.17 7.20
CA THR A 60 -13.37 5.47 6.00
C THR A 60 -11.92 5.63 6.39
N LEU A 61 -11.05 4.86 5.73
CA LEU A 61 -9.61 4.86 5.96
C LEU A 61 -8.92 5.48 4.75
N THR A 62 -8.14 6.52 4.97
CA THR A 62 -7.24 7.09 3.97
C THR A 62 -5.81 6.79 4.41
N PRO A 63 -5.00 6.07 3.63
CA PRO A 63 -3.61 5.78 4.00
C PRO A 63 -2.72 7.00 3.82
N ASP A 64 -1.63 7.04 4.58
CA ASP A 64 -0.52 7.99 4.35
C ASP A 64 0.02 7.82 2.93
N LYS A 65 0.42 8.92 2.29
CA LYS A 65 1.09 8.90 0.98
C LYS A 65 2.26 9.87 0.94
N THR A 66 3.36 9.46 0.34
CA THR A 66 4.47 10.34 0.01
C THR A 66 4.46 10.67 -1.47
N GLY A 67 4.45 11.96 -1.80
CA GLY A 67 4.61 12.45 -3.15
C GLY A 67 6.08 12.48 -3.55
N TRP A 68 6.41 11.86 -4.68
CA TRP A 68 7.74 11.83 -5.28
C TRP A 68 7.70 12.49 -6.65
N THR A 69 8.30 13.67 -6.79
CA THR A 69 8.44 14.34 -8.09
C THR A 69 9.73 13.90 -8.75
N CYS A 70 9.63 13.40 -9.97
CA CYS A 70 10.74 12.88 -10.74
C CYS A 70 11.18 13.86 -11.84
N ASN A 71 12.30 13.55 -12.51
CA ASN A 71 12.88 14.39 -13.56
C ASN A 71 12.04 14.48 -14.85
N ASP A 72 11.01 13.63 -14.98
CA ASP A 72 9.97 13.69 -16.01
C ASP A 72 8.89 14.75 -15.72
N GLY A 73 8.92 15.38 -14.54
CA GLY A 73 7.94 16.37 -14.11
C GLY A 73 6.65 15.78 -13.52
N ILE A 74 6.56 14.46 -13.38
CA ILE A 74 5.39 13.77 -12.81
C ILE A 74 5.60 13.56 -11.30
N THR A 75 4.54 13.79 -10.52
CA THR A 75 4.50 13.46 -9.09
C THR A 75 3.76 12.15 -8.88
N TYR A 76 4.49 11.15 -8.40
CA TYR A 76 3.96 9.85 -8.05
C TYR A 76 3.63 9.80 -6.56
N TRP A 77 2.40 9.38 -6.23
CA TRP A 77 1.95 9.22 -4.84
C TRP A 77 2.00 7.76 -4.46
N LYS A 78 2.92 7.42 -3.56
CA LYS A 78 3.08 6.06 -3.06
C LYS A 78 2.99 6.00 -1.54
#